data_AF-A0A1M2ZY37-F1
#
_entry.id   AF-A0A1M2ZY37-F1
#
_cell.length_a   1.000
_cell.length_b   1.000
_cell.length_c   1.000
_cell.angle_alpha   90.00
_cell.angle_beta   90.00
_cell.angle_gamma   90.00
#
_symmetry.space_group_name_H-M   'P 1'
#
loop_
_entity.id
_entity.type
_entity.pdbx_description
1 polymer ?
#
loop_
_entity_poly.entity_id
_entity_poly.type
_entity_poly.pdbx_seq_one_letter_code
_entity_poly.pdbx_strand_id
1 'polypeptide(L)' 'MPNSWNEEVLAGVAKLMPYNAEAEMKRRGARYEKALLPFVSNVVVDGRLVTGQNPFSAKATAKAVLRLL' A
#
# COMPACT_ATOMS: atom_id res chain seq x y z
N MET A 1 -9.01 -10.02 7.52
CA MET A 1 -8.02 -9.07 8.06
C MET A 1 -8.69 -7.71 8.20
N PRO A 2 -8.34 -6.89 9.21
CA PRO A 2 -8.84 -5.51 9.29
C PRO A 2 -8.42 -4.75 8.02
N ASN A 3 -9.28 -3.92 7.46
CA ASN A 3 -9.02 -3.04 6.32
C ASN A 3 -7.97 -1.95 6.67
N SER A 4 -7.20 -1.45 5.71
CA SER A 4 -6.23 -0.34 5.89
C SER A 4 -6.92 0.94 6.39
N TRP A 5 -8.19 1.12 6.03
CA TRP A 5 -9.00 2.24 6.47
C TRP A 5 -9.15 2.31 8.00
N ASN A 6 -9.24 1.18 8.69
CA ASN A 6 -9.27 1.19 10.15
C ASN A 6 -7.93 1.70 10.72
N GLU A 7 -6.80 1.36 10.10
CA GLU A 7 -5.47 1.89 10.48
C GLU A 7 -5.39 3.41 10.22
N GLU A 8 -5.91 3.90 9.10
CA GLU A 8 -5.96 5.34 8.78
C GLU A 8 -6.90 6.14 9.71
N VAL A 9 -8.02 5.53 10.11
CA VAL A 9 -8.94 6.10 11.12
C VAL A 9 -8.27 6.16 12.49
N LEU A 10 -7.60 5.06 12.90
CA LEU A 10 -6.84 4.99 14.15
C LEU A 10 -5.65 5.98 14.18
N ALA A 11 -4.99 6.20 13.04
CA ALA A 11 -3.92 7.18 12.90
C ALA A 11 -4.43 8.62 12.74
N GLY A 12 -5.75 8.85 12.70
CA GLY A 12 -6.36 10.18 12.59
C GLY A 12 -6.26 10.84 11.21
N VAL A 13 -5.66 10.15 10.23
CA VAL A 13 -5.42 10.65 8.86
C VAL A 13 -6.61 10.43 7.93
N ALA A 14 -7.53 9.53 8.27
CA ALA A 14 -8.73 9.29 7.45
C ALA A 14 -9.59 10.55 7.23
N LYS A 15 -9.60 11.50 8.18
CA LYS A 15 -10.30 12.79 8.02
C LYS A 15 -9.61 13.74 7.03
N LEU A 16 -8.34 13.50 6.70
CA LEU A 16 -7.55 14.29 5.76
C LEU A 16 -7.57 13.70 4.35
N MET A 17 -8.01 12.45 4.20
CA MET A 17 -8.02 11.75 2.93
C MET A 17 -9.42 11.82 2.28
N PRO A 18 -9.53 12.29 1.02
CA PRO A 18 -10.82 12.48 0.36
C PRO A 18 -11.54 11.17 -0.01
N TYR A 19 -10.86 10.03 0.08
CA TYR A 19 -11.40 8.71 -0.24
C TYR A 19 -10.56 7.59 0.39
N ASN A 20 -11.13 6.39 0.45
CA ASN A 20 -10.45 5.16 0.86
C ASN A 20 -9.72 4.52 -0.33
N ALA A 21 -8.40 4.57 -0.34
CA ALA A 21 -7.59 4.07 -1.44
C ALA A 21 -7.69 2.54 -1.64
N GLU A 22 -7.74 1.75 -0.56
CA GLU A 22 -7.89 0.28 -0.66
C GLU A 22 -9.23 -0.08 -1.33
N ALA A 23 -10.32 0.54 -0.88
CA ALA A 23 -11.65 0.32 -1.44
C ALA A 23 -11.69 0.71 -2.92
N GLU A 24 -11.08 1.84 -3.28
CA GLU A 24 -11.04 2.32 -4.66
C GLU A 24 -10.24 1.41 -5.59
N MET A 25 -9.07 0.92 -5.14
CA MET A 25 -8.26 -0.03 -5.89
C MET A 25 -9.01 -1.35 -6.11
N LYS A 26 -9.63 -1.89 -5.06
CA LYS A 26 -10.46 -3.11 -5.15
C LYS A 26 -11.65 -2.91 -6.09
N ARG A 27 -12.33 -1.77 -6.03
CA ARG A 27 -13.43 -1.41 -6.94
C ARG A 27 -13.01 -1.41 -8.40
N ARG A 28 -11.77 -1.01 -8.70
CA ARG A 28 -11.17 -1.03 -10.04
C ARG A 28 -10.63 -2.41 -10.46
N GLY A 29 -10.83 -3.45 -9.63
CA GLY A 29 -10.41 -4.82 -9.92
C GLY A 29 -8.96 -5.15 -9.52
N ALA A 30 -8.28 -4.28 -8.76
CA ALA A 30 -6.92 -4.57 -8.32
C ALA A 30 -6.88 -5.69 -7.27
N ARG A 31 -5.86 -6.55 -7.37
CA ARG A 31 -5.50 -7.50 -6.31
C ARG A 31 -4.72 -6.75 -5.22
N TYR A 32 -5.41 -6.35 -4.16
CA TYR A 32 -4.81 -5.58 -3.08
C TYR A 32 -4.15 -6.48 -2.03
N GLU A 33 -2.87 -6.24 -1.76
CA GLU A 33 -2.08 -6.95 -0.74
C GLU A 33 -1.46 -5.95 0.24
N LYS A 34 -1.41 -6.31 1.52
CA LYS A 34 -0.81 -5.50 2.58
C LYS A 34 -0.07 -6.35 3.60
N ALA A 35 0.91 -5.76 4.29
CA ALA A 35 1.57 -6.43 5.41
C ALA A 35 0.54 -6.85 6.48
N LEU A 36 0.79 -8.00 7.10
CA LEU A 36 0.02 -8.50 8.25
C LEU A 36 0.17 -7.60 9.48
N LEU A 37 1.34 -6.98 9.65
CA LEU A 37 1.65 -6.08 10.75
C LEU A 37 1.75 -4.63 10.26
N PRO A 38 1.13 -3.66 10.96
CA PRO A 38 1.29 -2.24 10.65
C PRO A 38 2.76 -1.81 10.67
N PHE A 39 3.09 -0.79 9.87
CA PHE A 39 4.44 -0.19 9.79
C PHE A 39 5.56 -1.13 9.32
N VAL A 40 5.23 -2.32 8.81
CA VAL A 40 6.20 -3.22 8.18
C VAL A 40 6.32 -2.90 6.69
N SER A 41 7.54 -2.98 6.15
CA SER A 41 7.80 -2.82 4.72
C SER A 41 7.03 -3.87 3.91
N ASN A 42 6.27 -3.45 2.90
CA ASN A 42 5.61 -4.33 1.94
C ASN A 42 5.72 -3.77 0.52
N VAL A 43 6.19 -4.60 -0.40
CA VAL A 43 6.40 -4.25 -1.81
C VAL A 43 5.82 -5.36 -2.68
N VAL A 44 5.01 -4.98 -3.66
CA VAL A 44 4.46 -5.89 -4.66
C VAL A 44 4.95 -5.45 -6.03
N VAL A 45 5.35 -6.43 -6.84
CA VAL A 45 5.76 -6.23 -8.24
C VAL A 45 4.84 -7.05 -9.13
N ASP A 46 4.16 -6.39 -10.06
CA ASP A 46 3.33 -7.02 -11.08
C ASP A 46 3.78 -6.50 -12.46
N GLY A 47 4.59 -7.29 -13.16
CA GLY A 47 5.24 -6.88 -14.40
C GLY A 47 6.08 -5.61 -14.21
N ARG A 48 5.63 -4.48 -14.80
CA ARG A 48 6.28 -3.17 -14.69
C ARG A 48 5.64 -2.26 -13.62
N LEU A 49 4.60 -2.71 -12.92
CA LEU A 49 3.98 -1.97 -11.82
C LEU A 49 4.64 -2.38 -10.50
N VAL A 50 5.26 -1.41 -9.83
CA VAL A 50 5.83 -1.59 -8.49
C VAL A 50 5.06 -0.73 -7.50
N THR A 51 4.57 -1.32 -6.42
CA THR A 51 3.89 -0.60 -5.34
C THR A 51 4.63 -0.76 -4.01
N GLY A 52 4.54 0.25 -3.14
CA GLY A 52 5.05 0.22 -1.78
C GLY A 52 3.97 0.70 -0.82
N GLN A 53 3.72 -0.05 0.25
CA GLN A 53 2.57 0.21 1.13
C GLN A 53 2.71 1.49 1.96
N ASN A 54 3.91 1.77 2.46
CA ASN A 54 4.14 2.79 3.49
C ASN A 54 5.58 3.35 3.43
N PRO A 55 5.92 4.39 4.22
CA PRO A 55 7.26 4.98 4.20
C PRO A 55 8.40 3.99 4.47
N PHE A 56 8.18 2.97 5.32
CA PHE A 56 9.16 1.93 5.60
C PHE A 56 9.46 1.04 4.37
N SER A 57 8.57 1.04 3.38
CA SER A 57 8.74 0.28 2.13
C SER A 57 9.62 1.00 1.09
N ALA A 58 9.90 2.30 1.27
CA ALA A 58 10.51 3.15 0.23
C ALA A 58 11.83 2.59 -0.35
N LYS A 59 12.76 2.16 0.52
CA LYS A 59 14.04 1.58 0.09
C LYS A 59 13.86 0.28 -0.69
N ALA A 60 12.91 -0.55 -0.29
CA ALA A 60 12.62 -1.82 -0.96
C ALA A 60 11.94 -1.58 -2.32
N THR A 61 11.01 -0.64 -2.40
CA THR A 61 10.35 -0.21 -3.65
C THR A 61 11.39 0.30 -4.65
N ALA A 62 12.31 1.18 -4.24
CA ALA A 62 13.37 1.69 -5.12
C ALA A 62 14.27 0.57 -5.66
N LYS A 63 14.66 -0.38 -4.81
CA LYS A 63 15.44 -1.56 -5.23
C LYS A 63 14.66 -2.44 -6.23
N ALA A 64 13.35 -2.59 -6.06
CA ALA A 64 12.52 -3.35 -6.99
C ALA A 64 12.45 -2.67 -8.36
N VAL A 65 12.28 -1.34 -8.40
CA VAL A 65 12.32 -0.56 -9.64
C VAL A 65 13.65 -0.73 -10.37
N LEU A 66 14.78 -0.63 -9.66
CA LEU A 66 16.12 -0.80 -10.27
C LEU A 66 16.33 -2.17 -10.91
N ARG A 67 15.65 -3.23 -10.45
CA ARG A 67 15.75 -4.57 -11.05
C ARG A 67 14.93 -4.73 -12.33
N LEU A 68 14.03 -3.79 -12.62
CA LEU A 68 13.18 -3.78 -13.81
C LEU A 68 13.76 -2.92 -14.95
N LEU A 69 14.91 -2.28 -14.71
CA LEU A 69 15.69 -1.51 -15.69
C LEU A 69 16.77 -2.39 -16.31
#